data_AF-A0A428HCJ4-F1
#
_entry.id   AF-A0A428HCJ4-F1
#
_cell.length_a   1.000
_cell.length_b   1.000
_cell.length_c   1.000
_cell.angle_alpha   90.00
_cell.angle_beta   90.00
_cell.angle_gamma   90.00
#
_symmetry.space_group_name_H-M   'P 1'
#
loop_
_entity.id
_entity.type
_entity.pdbx_description
1 polymer ?
#
loop_
_entity_poly.entity_id
_entity_poly.type
_entity_poly.pdbx_seq_one_letter_code
_entity_poly.pdbx_strand_id
1 'polypeptide(L)'
;MKELSRTIKYVYEDGKEAAPSFTDSAKFTRILKINVVTKAIVEKGPWTSQDDVIKGQTSPDIKGYVADKASVVDVKVTADSAKPADEVVTYKKVEVPPTPTPVPPTPAPVPNKQVPNKPVEPKVPGTTALPNTGEKSSSAAVLGLGIVATLAGVSLIKPRLKEED
;
A
#
# COMPACT_ATOMS: atom_id res chain seq x y z
N MET A 1 1.59 20.90 33.57
CA MET A 1 1.32 20.32 32.24
C MET A 1 1.67 18.85 32.28
N LYS A 2 0.92 18.02 31.56
CA LYS A 2 1.27 16.63 31.25
C LYS A 2 1.05 16.41 29.76
N GLU A 3 1.92 15.63 29.14
CA GLU A 3 1.87 15.31 27.71
C GLU A 3 2.05 13.80 27.55
N LEU A 4 1.22 13.22 26.69
CA LEU A 4 1.32 11.82 26.28
C LEU A 4 1.58 11.81 24.78
N SER A 5 2.69 11.22 24.36
CA SER A 5 3.08 11.14 22.95
C SER A 5 3.20 9.70 22.49
N ARG A 6 3.06 9.51 21.18
CA ARG A 6 3.27 8.23 20.49
C ARG A 6 4.00 8.49 19.19
N THR A 7 4.98 7.64 18.89
CA THR A 7 5.70 7.68 17.61
C THR A 7 5.37 6.43 16.79
N ILE A 8 5.14 6.61 15.49
CA ILE A 8 5.05 5.56 14.47
C ILE A 8 6.34 5.59 13.67
N LYS A 9 7.09 4.49 13.69
CA LYS A 9 8.32 4.31 12.89
C LYS A 9 8.02 3.43 11.69
N TYR A 10 8.52 3.84 10.54
CA TYR A 10 8.40 3.09 9.29
C TYR A 10 9.77 2.52 8.94
N VAL A 11 9.88 1.20 8.90
CA VAL A 11 11.16 0.51 8.65
C VAL A 11 11.01 -0.56 7.57
N TYR A 12 12.08 -0.89 6.87
CA TYR A 12 12.13 -2.10 6.05
C TYR A 12 12.42 -3.33 6.91
N GLU A 13 12.29 -4.53 6.35
CA GLU A 13 12.64 -5.80 7.03
C GLU A 13 14.09 -5.86 7.53
N ASP A 14 15.01 -5.08 6.92
CA ASP A 14 16.41 -4.97 7.36
C ASP A 14 16.61 -3.96 8.50
N GLY A 15 15.54 -3.35 8.99
CA GLY A 15 15.55 -2.37 10.08
C GLY A 15 15.92 -0.96 9.67
N LYS A 16 16.23 -0.69 8.39
CA LYS A 16 16.50 0.67 7.91
C LYS A 16 15.21 1.49 7.83
N GLU A 17 15.34 2.80 7.94
CA GLU A 17 14.22 3.72 7.79
C GLU A 17 13.63 3.61 6.37
N ALA A 18 12.32 3.37 6.31
CA ALA A 18 11.57 3.28 5.06
C ALA A 18 10.88 4.60 4.70
N ALA A 19 10.42 5.34 5.70
CA ALA A 19 9.83 6.66 5.57
C ALA A 19 10.01 7.45 6.88
N PRO A 20 9.87 8.79 6.85
CA PRO A 20 9.97 9.61 8.05
C PRO A 20 8.96 9.17 9.13
N SER A 21 9.41 9.06 10.36
CA SER A 21 8.52 8.72 11.49
C SER A 21 7.45 9.78 11.72
N PHE A 22 6.26 9.37 12.10
CA PHE A 22 5.20 10.27 12.56
C PHE A 22 5.14 10.30 14.08
N THR A 23 5.01 11.48 14.68
CA THR A 23 4.82 11.63 16.12
C THR A 23 3.71 12.61 16.39
N ASP A 24 2.81 12.24 17.29
CA ASP A 24 1.73 13.12 17.74
C ASP A 24 1.57 13.04 19.27
N SER A 25 0.90 14.03 19.86
CA SER A 25 0.73 14.12 21.30
C SER A 25 -0.56 14.77 21.77
N ALA A 26 -1.09 14.25 22.87
CA ALA A 26 -2.19 14.84 23.63
C ALA A 26 -1.64 15.62 24.82
N LYS A 27 -2.16 16.83 25.05
CA LYS A 27 -1.67 17.78 26.06
C LYS A 27 -2.75 18.10 27.09
N PHE A 28 -2.34 18.02 28.35
CA PHE A 28 -3.20 18.22 29.51
C PHE A 28 -2.63 19.30 30.44
N THR A 29 -3.49 20.20 30.89
CA THR A 29 -3.17 21.27 31.84
C THR A 29 -4.12 21.20 33.04
N ARG A 30 -3.67 21.66 34.20
CA ARG A 30 -4.51 21.83 35.38
C ARG A 30 -4.00 23.00 36.22
N ILE A 31 -4.88 23.60 36.98
CA ILE A 31 -4.54 24.68 37.91
C ILE A 31 -4.14 24.08 39.26
N LEU A 32 -3.09 24.61 39.87
CA LEU A 32 -2.67 24.28 41.23
C LEU A 32 -2.85 25.50 42.13
N LYS A 33 -3.43 25.31 43.33
CA LYS A 33 -3.41 26.35 44.38
C LYS A 33 -2.21 26.10 45.28
N ILE A 34 -1.40 27.14 45.46
CA ILE A 34 -0.15 27.07 46.23
C ILE A 34 -0.25 28.02 47.41
N ASN A 35 0.14 27.57 48.60
CA ASN A 35 0.29 28.44 49.76
C ASN A 35 1.53 29.32 49.54
N VAL A 36 1.37 30.64 49.52
CA VAL A 36 2.45 31.56 49.18
C VAL A 36 3.56 31.63 50.25
N VAL A 37 3.27 31.27 51.50
CA VAL A 37 4.23 31.28 52.62
C VAL A 37 5.01 29.97 52.65
N THR A 38 4.31 28.84 52.70
CA THR A 38 4.95 27.51 52.83
C THR A 38 5.39 26.91 51.50
N LYS A 39 4.96 27.50 50.37
CA LYS A 39 5.15 27.00 49.00
C LYS A 39 4.54 25.60 48.74
N ALA A 40 3.71 25.10 49.65
CA ALA A 40 3.05 23.81 49.50
C ALA A 40 1.85 23.88 48.54
N ILE A 41 1.61 22.79 47.80
CA ILE A 41 0.38 22.62 47.00
C ILE A 41 -0.77 22.36 47.96
N VAL A 42 -1.77 23.22 47.94
CA VAL A 42 -2.98 23.14 48.77
C VAL A 42 -4.11 22.42 48.02
N GLU A 43 -4.19 22.60 46.70
CA GLU A 43 -5.23 21.99 45.88
C GLU A 43 -4.71 21.69 44.46
N LYS A 44 -5.21 20.59 43.89
CA LYS A 44 -5.00 20.21 42.50
C LYS A 44 -6.35 20.27 41.80
N GLY A 45 -6.54 21.23 40.91
CA GLY A 45 -7.74 21.33 40.08
C GLY A 45 -7.84 20.17 39.07
N PRO A 46 -9.00 20.01 38.41
CA PRO A 46 -9.19 18.99 37.39
C PRO A 46 -8.28 19.22 36.18
N TRP A 47 -8.00 18.15 35.45
CA TRP A 47 -7.31 18.24 34.16
C TRP A 47 -8.24 18.80 33.08
N THR A 48 -7.66 19.59 32.19
CA THR A 48 -8.27 20.12 30.97
C THR A 48 -7.36 19.78 29.79
N SER A 49 -7.95 19.34 28.68
CA SER A 49 -7.27 19.13 27.40
C SER A 49 -7.96 19.93 26.30
N GLN A 50 -7.17 20.34 25.31
CA GLN A 50 -7.70 20.88 24.05
C GLN A 50 -7.85 19.76 22.99
N ASP A 51 -6.92 18.81 23.00
CA ASP A 51 -6.98 17.57 22.22
C ASP A 51 -6.61 16.39 23.14
N ASP A 52 -7.47 15.37 23.15
CA ASP A 52 -7.33 14.14 23.93
C ASP A 52 -7.16 12.90 23.04
N VAL A 53 -6.94 13.11 21.74
CA VAL A 53 -6.69 12.06 20.75
C VAL A 53 -5.27 12.22 20.21
N ILE A 54 -4.46 11.18 20.37
CA ILE A 54 -3.20 11.06 19.66
C ILE A 54 -3.51 10.42 18.31
N LYS A 55 -3.19 11.12 17.23
CA LYS A 55 -3.47 10.70 15.86
C LYS A 55 -2.68 9.45 15.49
N GLY A 56 -3.37 8.56 14.79
CA GLY A 56 -2.75 7.56 13.96
C GLY A 56 -2.38 8.16 12.60
N GLN A 57 -1.76 7.35 11.76
CA GLN A 57 -1.46 7.76 10.39
C GLN A 57 -1.60 6.57 9.45
N THR A 58 -2.11 6.84 8.25
CA THR A 58 -2.00 5.92 7.12
C THR A 58 -0.53 5.73 6.77
N SER A 59 -0.13 4.48 6.58
CA SER A 59 1.22 4.13 6.23
C SER A 59 1.57 4.69 4.84
N PRO A 60 2.72 5.37 4.66
CA PRO A 60 3.14 5.86 3.36
C PRO A 60 3.18 4.77 2.28
N ASP A 61 2.78 5.08 1.05
CA ASP A 61 2.97 4.17 -0.07
C ASP A 61 4.44 4.17 -0.50
N ILE A 62 5.04 2.98 -0.60
CA ILE A 62 6.42 2.80 -1.04
C ILE A 62 6.42 1.80 -2.20
N LYS A 63 6.79 2.28 -3.40
CA LYS A 63 6.74 1.50 -4.63
C LYS A 63 7.51 0.18 -4.49
N GLY A 64 6.83 -0.94 -4.74
CA GLY A 64 7.41 -2.28 -4.68
C GLY A 64 7.52 -2.84 -3.26
N TYR A 65 6.90 -2.19 -2.26
CA TYR A 65 6.79 -2.68 -0.90
C TYR A 65 5.34 -2.65 -0.41
N VAL A 66 5.03 -3.48 0.57
CA VAL A 66 3.74 -3.53 1.27
C VAL A 66 4.02 -3.40 2.76
N ALA A 67 3.35 -2.46 3.41
CA ALA A 67 3.38 -2.31 4.86
C ALA A 67 2.62 -3.46 5.54
N ASP A 68 3.14 -3.93 6.68
CA ASP A 68 2.44 -4.91 7.52
C ASP A 68 1.12 -4.35 8.09
N LYS A 69 1.05 -3.03 8.28
CA LYS A 69 -0.15 -2.28 8.69
C LYS A 69 -0.43 -1.21 7.65
N ALA A 70 -1.64 -1.20 7.09
CA ALA A 70 -2.07 -0.16 6.15
C ALA A 70 -2.26 1.21 6.83
N SER A 71 -2.63 1.22 8.11
CA SER A 71 -2.76 2.42 8.93
C SER A 71 -2.55 2.05 10.39
N VAL A 72 -1.99 2.99 11.13
CA VAL A 72 -2.09 3.03 12.59
C VAL A 72 -3.32 3.86 12.96
N VAL A 73 -4.09 3.40 13.95
CA VAL A 73 -5.31 4.06 14.40
C VAL A 73 -5.04 5.12 15.47
N ASP A 74 -5.94 6.09 15.55
CA ASP A 74 -6.00 7.09 16.63
C ASP A 74 -6.12 6.41 18.01
N VAL A 75 -5.53 7.04 19.03
CA VAL A 75 -5.60 6.60 20.42
C VAL A 75 -6.16 7.74 21.27
N LYS A 76 -7.35 7.53 21.83
CA LYS A 76 -7.92 8.45 22.83
C LYS A 76 -7.28 8.21 24.19
N VAL A 77 -6.86 9.28 24.85
CA VAL A 77 -6.18 9.22 26.15
C VAL A 77 -6.76 10.23 27.14
N THR A 78 -6.56 9.98 28.42
CA THR A 78 -6.83 10.93 29.49
C THR A 78 -5.53 11.33 30.15
N ALA A 79 -5.56 12.37 30.99
CA ALA A 79 -4.39 12.77 31.76
C ALA A 79 -3.88 11.67 32.71
N ASP A 80 -4.69 10.68 33.07
CA ASP A 80 -4.30 9.57 33.96
C ASP A 80 -3.96 8.28 33.19
N SER A 81 -4.13 8.27 31.87
CA SER A 81 -3.71 7.17 31.01
C SER A 81 -2.20 6.93 31.10
N ALA A 82 -1.81 5.66 30.96
CA ALA A 82 -0.43 5.29 30.69
C ALA A 82 0.00 5.85 29.31
N LYS A 83 1.31 6.08 29.13
CA LYS A 83 1.84 6.47 27.82
C LYS A 83 1.55 5.36 26.81
N PRO A 84 0.92 5.66 25.66
CA PRO A 84 0.79 4.68 24.58
C PRO A 84 2.15 4.20 24.09
N ALA A 85 2.22 2.92 23.71
CA ALA A 85 3.44 2.36 23.15
C ALA A 85 3.70 2.92 21.75
N ASP A 86 4.97 3.18 21.45
CA ASP A 86 5.41 3.51 20.10
C ASP A 86 5.16 2.31 19.19
N GLU A 87 4.85 2.58 17.92
CA GLU A 87 4.51 1.54 16.95
C GLU A 87 5.55 1.48 15.84
N VAL A 88 5.80 0.27 15.34
CA VAL A 88 6.66 0.02 14.19
C VAL A 88 5.80 -0.60 13.09
N VAL A 89 5.89 0.00 11.91
CA VAL A 89 5.30 -0.48 10.66
C VAL A 89 6.46 -0.95 9.79
N THR A 90 6.43 -2.22 9.39
CA THR A 90 7.50 -2.85 8.62
C THR A 90 7.07 -3.06 7.18
N TYR A 91 7.93 -2.66 6.24
CA TYR A 91 7.73 -2.76 4.81
C TYR A 91 8.43 -3.99 4.24
N LYS A 92 7.63 -4.85 3.60
CA LYS A 92 8.08 -6.06 2.90
C LYS A 92 8.12 -5.81 1.41
N LYS A 93 9.22 -6.20 0.76
CA LYS A 93 9.35 -6.08 -0.70
C LYS A 93 8.36 -7.03 -1.37
N VAL A 94 7.63 -6.53 -2.37
CA VAL A 94 6.78 -7.36 -3.21
C VAL A 94 7.68 -8.18 -4.14
N GLU A 95 7.63 -9.50 -4.00
CA GLU A 95 8.27 -10.39 -4.95
C GLU A 95 7.46 -10.41 -6.24
N VAL A 96 8.10 -10.01 -7.33
CA VAL A 96 7.53 -10.22 -8.66
C VAL A 96 7.78 -11.68 -9.00
N PRO A 97 6.75 -12.50 -9.30
CA PRO A 97 6.97 -13.87 -9.73
C PRO A 97 7.90 -13.85 -10.95
N PRO A 98 8.80 -14.85 -11.07
CA PRO A 98 9.72 -14.90 -12.20
C PRO A 98 8.92 -14.87 -13.51
N THR A 99 9.33 -14.00 -14.42
CA THR A 99 8.83 -14.03 -15.80
C THR A 99 9.06 -15.43 -16.35
N PRO A 100 8.04 -16.12 -16.93
CA PRO A 100 8.26 -17.41 -17.57
C PRO A 100 9.31 -17.23 -18.67
N THR A 101 10.39 -18.01 -18.61
CA THR A 101 11.36 -18.08 -19.69
C THR A 101 10.64 -18.53 -20.96
N PRO A 102 10.89 -17.89 -22.13
CA PRO A 102 10.31 -18.34 -23.38
C PRO A 102 10.75 -19.79 -23.64
N VAL A 103 9.78 -20.69 -23.71
CA VAL A 103 10.01 -22.08 -24.08
C VAL A 103 10.55 -22.08 -25.53
N PRO A 104 11.68 -22.75 -25.82
CA PRO A 104 12.15 -22.89 -27.19
C PRO A 104 11.06 -23.52 -28.06
N PRO A 105 10.86 -23.08 -29.32
CA PRO A 105 9.88 -23.69 -30.20
C PRO A 105 10.23 -25.17 -30.40
N THR A 106 9.24 -26.03 -30.17
CA THR A 106 9.33 -27.47 -30.47
C THR A 106 9.62 -27.66 -31.96
N PRO A 107 10.63 -28.46 -32.37
CA PRO A 107 10.86 -28.79 -33.77
C PRO A 107 9.62 -29.44 -34.40
N ALA A 108 9.27 -29.03 -35.62
CA ALA A 108 8.12 -29.56 -36.34
C ALA A 108 8.23 -31.09 -36.57
N PRO A 109 7.12 -31.85 -36.50
CA PRO A 109 7.14 -33.28 -36.80
C PRO A 109 7.47 -33.53 -38.28
N VAL A 110 8.44 -34.41 -38.55
CA VAL A 110 8.79 -34.90 -39.88
C VAL A 110 7.67 -35.81 -40.44
N PRO A 111 7.22 -35.64 -41.71
CA PRO A 111 6.19 -36.51 -42.31
C PRO A 111 6.71 -37.94 -42.54
N ASN A 112 6.06 -38.94 -41.93
CA ASN A 112 6.40 -40.35 -42.10
C ASN A 112 5.68 -40.94 -43.33
N LYS A 113 6.41 -41.59 -44.25
CA LYS A 113 5.85 -42.33 -45.41
C LYS A 113 5.29 -43.68 -44.95
N GLN A 114 4.13 -44.08 -45.47
CA GLN A 114 3.46 -45.34 -45.14
C GLN A 114 4.13 -46.57 -45.79
N VAL A 115 4.14 -47.69 -45.06
CA VAL A 115 4.36 -49.06 -45.59
C VAL A 115 3.23 -49.97 -45.03
N PRO A 116 2.60 -50.86 -45.83
CA PRO A 116 1.32 -51.50 -45.49
C PRO A 116 1.45 -52.93 -44.91
N ASN A 117 0.47 -53.38 -44.11
CA ASN A 117 -0.08 -54.75 -44.15
C ASN A 117 -1.40 -54.97 -43.35
N LYS A 118 -2.23 -55.85 -43.93
CA LYS A 118 -3.61 -56.39 -43.66
C LYS A 118 -3.66 -57.39 -42.46
N PRO A 119 -4.76 -58.09 -42.02
CA PRO A 119 -6.24 -57.95 -42.09
C PRO A 119 -6.99 -57.76 -40.72
N VAL A 120 -8.31 -57.56 -40.81
CA VAL A 120 -9.32 -57.13 -39.81
C VAL A 120 -10.03 -58.32 -39.11
N GLU A 121 -10.65 -58.11 -37.91
CA GLU A 121 -12.03 -58.50 -37.47
C GLU A 121 -12.18 -58.79 -35.94
N PRO A 122 -13.35 -58.65 -35.24
CA PRO A 122 -14.67 -58.03 -35.53
C PRO A 122 -15.15 -56.89 -34.57
N LYS A 123 -16.12 -56.11 -35.07
CA LYS A 123 -17.00 -55.10 -34.42
C LYS A 123 -18.09 -55.81 -33.56
N VAL A 124 -18.79 -55.21 -32.59
CA VAL A 124 -20.10 -54.47 -32.69
C VAL A 124 -20.43 -53.64 -31.38
N PRO A 125 -21.47 -52.77 -31.28
CA PRO A 125 -21.33 -51.30 -31.20
C PRO A 125 -22.17 -50.58 -30.09
N GLY A 126 -21.99 -49.26 -29.94
CA GLY A 126 -22.91 -48.39 -29.19
C GLY A 126 -22.50 -46.90 -29.19
N THR A 127 -23.09 -46.15 -30.12
CA THR A 127 -23.00 -44.71 -30.48
C THR A 127 -23.36 -43.77 -29.29
N THR A 128 -22.80 -42.57 -29.05
CA THR A 128 -22.85 -41.35 -29.90
C THR A 128 -21.92 -40.27 -29.34
N ALA A 129 -21.22 -39.53 -30.20
CA ALA A 129 -20.56 -38.25 -29.89
C ALA A 129 -20.90 -37.19 -30.96
N LEU A 130 -20.77 -35.91 -30.56
CA LEU A 130 -20.39 -34.67 -31.30
C LEU A 130 -21.43 -33.52 -31.33
N PRO A 131 -21.02 -32.21 -31.43
CA PRO A 131 -19.66 -31.64 -31.54
C PRO A 131 -19.29 -30.46 -30.57
N ASN A 132 -17.99 -30.09 -30.65
CA ASN A 132 -17.21 -29.00 -30.04
C ASN A 132 -17.75 -27.56 -30.21
N THR A 133 -17.26 -26.59 -29.41
CA THR A 133 -16.39 -25.46 -29.87
C THR A 133 -16.08 -24.49 -28.72
N GLY A 134 -14.80 -24.17 -28.50
CA GLY A 134 -14.40 -23.07 -27.63
C GLY A 134 -12.90 -22.74 -27.67
N GLU A 135 -12.35 -22.41 -28.84
CA GLU A 135 -11.28 -21.40 -28.96
C GLU A 135 -11.08 -20.90 -30.42
N LYS A 136 -11.01 -19.56 -30.53
CA LYS A 136 -10.27 -18.67 -31.46
C LYS A 136 -10.29 -18.86 -33.00
N SER A 137 -10.63 -17.77 -33.69
CA SER A 137 -9.88 -17.26 -34.88
C SER A 137 -10.20 -15.78 -35.10
N SER A 138 -9.22 -14.87 -35.06
CA SER A 138 -8.32 -14.46 -36.16
C SER A 138 -8.94 -13.35 -37.02
N SER A 139 -8.32 -12.15 -37.05
CA SER A 139 -7.96 -11.49 -38.32
C SER A 139 -7.10 -10.25 -38.09
N ALA A 140 -6.07 -10.11 -38.94
CA ALA A 140 -5.19 -8.96 -39.04
C ALA A 140 -5.84 -7.82 -39.86
N ALA A 141 -5.51 -6.56 -39.56
CA ALA A 141 -5.48 -5.47 -40.53
C ALA A 141 -4.65 -4.29 -40.02
N VAL A 142 -3.66 -3.88 -40.82
CA VAL A 142 -2.85 -2.66 -40.72
C VAL A 142 -3.56 -1.57 -41.54
N LEU A 143 -3.88 -0.41 -40.96
CA LEU A 143 -4.05 0.88 -41.66
C LEU A 143 -3.79 2.02 -40.66
N GLY A 144 -2.80 2.88 -40.96
CA GLY A 144 -2.50 4.09 -40.19
C GLY A 144 -3.31 5.31 -40.64
N LEU A 145 -3.25 6.40 -39.87
CA LEU A 145 -3.32 7.82 -40.25
C LEU A 145 -3.01 8.65 -38.99
N GLY A 146 -1.98 9.50 -39.03
CA GLY A 146 -1.55 10.33 -37.89
C GLY A 146 -2.20 11.71 -37.85
N ILE A 147 -2.06 12.43 -36.72
CA ILE A 147 -2.05 13.91 -36.64
C ILE A 147 -1.10 14.35 -35.49
N VAL A 148 -0.41 15.47 -35.74
CA VAL A 148 0.69 16.15 -35.05
C VAL A 148 0.20 17.24 -34.07
N ALA A 149 0.97 17.47 -32.98
CA ALA A 149 1.11 18.68 -32.13
C ALA A 149 -0.15 19.27 -31.42
N THR A 150 -0.08 19.83 -30.20
CA THR A 150 0.64 21.05 -29.83
C THR A 150 1.04 21.17 -28.35
N LEU A 151 2.21 21.79 -28.15
CA LEU A 151 2.71 22.40 -26.90
C LEU A 151 1.83 23.58 -26.46
N ALA A 152 1.60 23.74 -25.14
CA ALA A 152 1.67 25.01 -24.39
C ALA A 152 0.96 24.87 -23.03
N GLY A 153 1.61 25.30 -21.94
CA GLY A 153 0.95 25.41 -20.64
C GLY A 153 1.87 25.63 -19.44
N VAL A 154 2.88 26.49 -19.56
CA VAL A 154 3.51 27.10 -18.37
C VAL A 154 2.53 28.14 -17.83
N SER A 155 2.09 28.01 -16.59
CA SER A 155 1.56 29.16 -15.84
C SER A 155 2.37 29.36 -14.58
N LEU A 156 3.25 30.36 -14.64
CA LEU A 156 3.78 31.08 -13.50
C LEU A 156 2.64 31.80 -12.79
N ILE A 157 2.51 31.61 -11.48
CA ILE A 157 1.91 32.62 -10.60
C ILE A 157 2.95 32.96 -9.53
N LYS A 158 3.40 34.21 -9.57
CA LYS A 158 4.25 34.92 -8.59
C LYS A 158 3.35 35.92 -7.80
N PRO A 159 3.83 36.54 -6.71
CA PRO A 159 3.15 36.60 -5.40
C PRO A 159 2.24 37.83 -5.20
N ARG A 160 1.43 37.81 -4.13
CA ARG A 160 0.69 38.99 -3.65
C ARG A 160 0.90 39.23 -2.15
N LEU A 161 1.49 40.39 -1.90
CA LEU A 161 1.38 41.34 -0.79
C LEU A 161 1.78 40.94 0.63
N LYS A 162 2.86 41.62 1.03
CA LYS A 162 3.23 42.05 2.36
C LYS A 162 2.09 42.85 2.99
N GLU A 163 1.60 42.42 4.14
CA GLU A 163 0.95 43.32 5.10
C GLU A 163 1.97 43.62 6.20
N GLU A 164 2.40 44.88 6.24
CA GLU A 164 2.94 45.54 7.42
C GLU A 164 1.74 46.18 8.12
N ASP A 165 1.47 45.76 9.36
CA ASP A 165 1.29 46.66 10.52
C ASP A 165 1.70 45.89 11.80
#